data_AF-A0A9D8YWG6-F1
#
_entry.id   AF-A0A9D8YWG6-F1
#
_cell.length_a   1.000
_cell.length_b   1.000
_cell.length_c   1.000
_cell.angle_alpha   90.00
_cell.angle_beta   90.00
_cell.angle_gamma   90.00
#
_symmetry.space_group_name_H-M   'P 1'
#
loop_
_entity.id
_entity.type
_entity.pdbx_description
1 polymer ?
#
loop_
_entity_poly.entity_id
_entity_poly.type
_entity_poly.pdbx_seq_one_letter_code
_entity_poly.pdbx_strand_id
1 'polypeptide(L)'
;MEPAKWIDLVVSFSFGTVSFLLLKRFIQRRTMLDLYFSLAALFISIPYLLDLFQVEAPINLFQWGKLVAVTFYISGLLVLIRESKPIFARFPMYLTALPFVSFLFFPLIIDFTVIKDLINAIYQGGALTVTVLVFTINQARKRRRRYYIIGLSCIGIAYLGYWLVFNRTAPELIWITEILLSVGILFMTYRFIKSEDFNNQ
;
A
#
# COMPACT_ATOMS: atom_id res chain seq x y z
N MET A 1 -14.09 -23.28 -10.73
CA MET A 1 -12.95 -22.53 -10.17
C MET A 1 -13.40 -21.95 -8.84
N GLU A 2 -12.72 -22.26 -7.75
CA GLU A 2 -13.05 -21.73 -6.43
C GLU A 2 -13.03 -20.18 -6.47
N PRO A 3 -14.02 -19.50 -5.86
CA PRO A 3 -14.13 -18.04 -5.90
C PRO A 3 -12.85 -17.35 -5.40
N ALA A 4 -12.15 -17.95 -4.42
CA ALA A 4 -10.86 -17.49 -3.89
C ALA A 4 -9.82 -17.21 -4.99
N LYS A 5 -9.61 -18.17 -5.91
CA LYS A 5 -8.57 -18.08 -6.95
C LYS A 5 -8.80 -16.93 -7.94
N TRP A 6 -10.05 -16.59 -8.21
CA TRP A 6 -10.37 -15.46 -9.08
C TRP A 6 -10.02 -14.12 -8.43
N ILE A 7 -10.20 -14.03 -7.10
CA ILE A 7 -9.91 -12.82 -6.34
C ILE A 7 -8.39 -12.62 -6.28
N ASP A 8 -7.63 -13.68 -6.00
CA ASP A 8 -6.17 -13.61 -5.97
C ASP A 8 -5.60 -13.14 -7.32
N LEU A 9 -6.20 -13.59 -8.42
CA LEU A 9 -5.85 -13.13 -9.76
C LEU A 9 -6.16 -11.63 -9.94
N VAL A 10 -7.34 -11.16 -9.52
CA VAL A 10 -7.72 -9.74 -9.61
C VAL A 10 -6.79 -8.86 -8.76
N VAL A 11 -6.52 -9.26 -7.52
CA VAL A 11 -5.64 -8.54 -6.59
C VAL A 11 -4.23 -8.53 -7.16
N SER A 12 -3.67 -9.70 -7.50
CA SER A 12 -2.32 -9.81 -8.06
C SER A 12 -2.15 -9.00 -9.34
N PHE A 13 -3.13 -9.04 -10.25
CA PHE A 13 -3.10 -8.24 -11.48
C PHE A 13 -3.19 -6.74 -11.19
N SER A 14 -4.04 -6.31 -10.27
CA SER A 14 -4.17 -4.88 -9.92
C SER A 14 -2.90 -4.33 -9.29
N PHE A 15 -2.30 -5.04 -8.32
CA PHE A 15 -1.04 -4.62 -7.69
C PHE A 15 0.15 -4.77 -8.63
N GLY A 16 0.17 -5.81 -9.48
CA GLY A 16 1.19 -6.01 -10.51
C GLY A 16 1.18 -4.88 -11.56
N THR A 17 0.00 -4.47 -12.03
CA THR A 17 -0.13 -3.33 -12.95
C THR A 17 0.32 -2.01 -12.31
N VAL A 18 -0.04 -1.77 -11.04
CA VAL A 18 0.44 -0.61 -10.27
C VAL A 18 1.96 -0.62 -10.14
N SER A 19 2.54 -1.77 -9.77
CA SER A 19 3.99 -1.92 -9.63
C SER A 19 4.70 -1.65 -10.95
N PHE A 20 4.20 -2.21 -12.06
CA PHE A 20 4.76 -2.02 -13.39
C PHE A 20 4.71 -0.56 -13.84
N LEU A 21 3.57 0.12 -13.65
CA LEU A 21 3.40 1.53 -14.02
C LEU A 21 4.36 2.45 -13.25
N LEU A 22 4.48 2.23 -11.93
CA LEU A 22 5.38 3.00 -11.08
C LEU A 22 6.86 2.66 -11.35
N LEU A 23 7.19 1.41 -11.66
CA LEU A 23 8.55 1.01 -12.02
C LEU A 23 8.98 1.63 -13.34
N LYS A 24 8.12 1.59 -14.37
CA LYS A 24 8.37 2.26 -15.66
C LYS A 24 8.65 3.75 -15.46
N ARG A 25 7.89 4.37 -14.56
CA ARG A 25 8.05 5.78 -14.21
C ARG A 25 9.35 6.05 -13.45
N PHE A 26 9.71 5.19 -12.51
CA PHE A 26 10.98 5.24 -11.80
C PHE A 26 12.18 5.18 -12.76
N ILE A 27 12.12 4.33 -13.79
CA ILE A 27 13.18 4.24 -14.81
C ILE A 27 13.37 5.61 -15.52
N GLN A 28 12.28 6.35 -15.73
CA GLN A 28 12.31 7.66 -16.39
C GLN A 28 12.76 8.80 -15.45
N ARG A 29 12.28 8.83 -14.20
CA ARG A 29 12.45 9.98 -13.28
C ARG A 29 13.44 9.77 -12.14
N ARG A 30 13.82 8.51 -11.85
CA ARG A 30 14.70 8.11 -10.75
C ARG A 30 14.27 8.65 -9.37
N THR A 31 12.98 8.81 -9.17
CA THR A 31 12.32 9.27 -7.94
C THR A 31 12.21 8.12 -6.93
N MET A 32 12.80 8.28 -5.75
CA MET A 32 12.76 7.25 -4.69
C MET A 32 11.33 6.91 -4.25
N LEU A 33 10.41 7.88 -4.33
CA LEU A 33 9.00 7.66 -4.04
C LEU A 33 8.38 6.60 -4.95
N ASP A 34 8.57 6.72 -6.27
CA ASP A 34 8.01 5.78 -7.25
C ASP A 34 8.59 4.37 -7.04
N LEU A 35 9.87 4.27 -6.66
CA LEU A 35 10.51 3.00 -6.31
C LEU A 35 9.87 2.36 -5.08
N TYR A 36 9.70 3.10 -3.98
CA TYR A 36 9.13 2.54 -2.75
C TYR A 36 7.67 2.12 -2.91
N PHE A 37 6.85 2.89 -3.63
CA PHE A 37 5.47 2.48 -3.92
C PHE A 37 5.40 1.31 -4.90
N SER A 38 6.29 1.25 -5.89
CA SER A 38 6.39 0.10 -6.81
C SER A 38 6.77 -1.19 -6.07
N LEU A 39 7.76 -1.13 -5.18
CA LEU A 39 8.19 -2.25 -4.35
C LEU A 39 7.08 -2.67 -3.38
N ALA A 40 6.40 -1.72 -2.74
CA ALA A 40 5.25 -2.03 -1.88
C ALA A 40 4.18 -2.83 -2.63
N ALA A 41 3.81 -2.40 -3.84
CA ALA A 41 2.83 -3.11 -4.66
C ALA A 41 3.33 -4.49 -5.11
N LEU A 42 4.61 -4.62 -5.44
CA LEU A 42 5.24 -5.88 -5.82
C LEU A 42 5.20 -6.89 -4.66
N PHE A 43 5.63 -6.50 -3.47
CA PHE A 43 5.67 -7.40 -2.30
C PHE A 43 4.29 -7.83 -1.83
N ILE A 44 3.24 -7.03 -2.05
CA ILE A 44 1.85 -7.47 -1.87
C ILE A 44 1.45 -8.50 -2.93
N SER A 45 1.82 -8.31 -4.20
CA SER A 45 1.39 -9.22 -5.27
C SER A 45 1.98 -10.64 -5.16
N ILE A 46 3.19 -10.79 -4.60
CA ILE A 46 3.89 -12.08 -4.54
C ILE A 46 3.08 -13.17 -3.80
N PRO A 47 2.62 -12.95 -2.54
CA PRO A 47 1.80 -13.95 -1.85
C PRO A 47 0.55 -14.39 -2.63
N TYR A 48 -0.19 -13.45 -3.20
CA TYR A 48 -1.38 -13.75 -4.00
C TYR A 48 -1.05 -14.53 -5.28
N LEU A 49 0.10 -14.24 -5.91
CA LEU A 49 0.56 -14.95 -7.10
C LEU A 49 0.99 -16.38 -6.77
N LEU A 50 1.70 -16.58 -5.66
CA LEU A 50 2.13 -17.91 -5.21
C LEU A 50 0.95 -18.79 -4.76
N ASP A 51 -0.05 -18.20 -4.11
CA ASP A 51 -1.27 -18.89 -3.71
C ASP A 51 -2.07 -19.37 -4.93
N LEU A 52 -2.13 -18.55 -6.00
CA LEU A 52 -2.75 -18.92 -7.28
C LEU A 52 -2.13 -20.19 -7.91
N PHE A 53 -0.81 -20.38 -7.75
CA PHE A 53 -0.08 -21.56 -8.22
C PHE A 53 0.01 -22.69 -7.19
N GLN A 54 -0.64 -22.56 -6.03
CA GLN A 54 -0.63 -23.55 -4.95
C GLN A 54 0.79 -23.91 -4.48
N VAL A 55 1.70 -22.94 -4.49
CA VAL A 55 3.07 -23.14 -4.01
C VAL A 55 3.07 -23.10 -2.49
N GLU A 56 3.19 -24.26 -1.86
CA GLU A 56 3.32 -24.36 -0.41
C GLU A 56 4.68 -23.83 0.04
N ALA A 57 4.67 -22.72 0.79
CA ALA A 57 5.86 -22.17 1.40
C ALA A 57 5.89 -22.54 2.90
N PRO A 58 7.08 -22.88 3.45
CA PRO A 58 7.23 -23.22 4.87
C PRO A 58 7.05 -22.01 5.80
N ILE A 59 6.95 -20.80 5.24
CA ILE A 59 6.85 -19.53 5.97
C ILE A 59 5.51 -18.87 5.61
N ASN A 60 4.91 -18.15 6.57
CA ASN A 60 3.67 -17.42 6.34
C ASN A 60 3.88 -16.20 5.41
N LEU A 61 3.90 -16.46 4.10
CA LEU A 61 4.22 -15.48 3.05
C LEU A 61 3.29 -14.27 3.05
N PHE A 62 1.99 -14.46 3.31
CA PHE A 62 1.03 -13.35 3.37
C PHE A 62 1.37 -12.33 4.45
N GLN A 63 1.84 -12.80 5.61
CA GLN A 63 2.17 -11.91 6.72
C GLN A 63 3.47 -11.15 6.44
N TRP A 64 4.49 -11.85 5.95
CA TRP A 64 5.75 -11.22 5.56
C TRP A 64 5.56 -10.24 4.40
N GLY A 65 4.78 -10.61 3.38
CA GLY A 65 4.44 -9.74 2.26
C GLY A 65 3.72 -8.48 2.71
N LYS A 66 2.72 -8.59 3.61
CA LYS A 66 2.02 -7.44 4.20
C LYS A 66 2.97 -6.52 4.97
N LEU A 67 3.81 -7.07 5.85
CA LEU A 67 4.77 -6.28 6.62
C LEU A 67 5.74 -5.52 5.70
N VAL A 68 6.36 -6.24 4.77
CA VAL A 68 7.35 -5.69 3.84
C VAL A 68 6.70 -4.59 3.00
N ALA A 69 5.53 -4.85 2.44
CA ALA A 69 4.82 -3.87 1.63
C ALA A 69 4.42 -2.62 2.41
N VAL A 70 3.89 -2.76 3.63
CA VAL A 70 3.52 -1.62 4.47
C VAL A 70 4.77 -0.82 4.88
N THR A 71 5.89 -1.49 5.13
CA THR A 71 7.17 -0.84 5.44
C THR A 71 7.67 0.01 4.28
N PHE A 72 7.66 -0.54 3.06
CA PHE A 72 7.98 0.20 1.84
C PHE A 72 7.01 1.36 1.61
N TYR A 73 5.71 1.14 1.84
CA TYR A 73 4.69 2.17 1.68
C TYR A 73 4.90 3.35 2.64
N ILE A 74 5.12 3.08 3.92
CA ILE A 74 5.41 4.12 4.93
C ILE A 74 6.71 4.87 4.58
N SER A 75 7.73 4.16 4.12
CA SER A 75 8.98 4.78 3.66
C SER A 75 8.73 5.72 2.47
N GLY A 76 7.88 5.32 1.52
CA GLY A 76 7.42 6.18 0.42
C GLY A 76 6.65 7.41 0.90
N LEU A 77 5.78 7.27 1.90
CA LEU A 77 5.07 8.40 2.53
C LEU A 77 6.04 9.37 3.21
N LEU A 78 7.08 8.86 3.89
CA LEU A 78 8.11 9.71 4.50
C LEU A 78 8.90 10.50 3.46
N VAL A 79 9.21 9.89 2.30
CA VAL A 79 9.81 10.62 1.16
C VAL A 79 8.87 11.74 0.72
N LEU A 80 7.58 11.45 0.55
CA LEU A 80 6.59 12.44 0.13
C LEU A 80 6.48 13.62 1.14
N ILE A 81 6.47 13.32 2.45
CA ILE A 81 6.47 14.34 3.52
C ILE A 81 7.77 15.16 3.51
N ARG A 82 8.90 14.53 3.21
CA ARG A 82 10.18 15.23 3.11
C ARG A 82 10.18 16.19 1.92
N GLU A 83 9.69 15.74 0.77
CA GLU A 83 9.68 16.53 -0.46
C GLU A 83 8.69 17.70 -0.40
N SER A 84 7.59 17.57 0.36
CA SER A 84 6.63 18.65 0.58
C SER A 84 7.15 19.80 1.46
N LYS A 85 8.26 19.59 2.20
CA LYS A 85 8.89 20.61 3.04
C LYS A 85 9.93 21.45 2.27
N PRO A 86 10.14 22.73 2.64
CA PRO A 86 11.20 23.56 2.09
C PRO A 86 12.58 23.00 2.46
N ILE A 87 13.59 23.22 1.62
CA ILE A 87 14.92 22.58 1.69
C ILE A 87 15.54 22.65 3.10
N PHE A 88 15.42 23.79 3.77
CA PHE A 88 15.97 24.02 5.11
C PHE A 88 15.30 23.23 6.24
N ALA A 89 14.05 22.78 6.04
CA ALA A 89 13.30 21.99 7.01
C ALA A 89 13.21 20.49 6.64
N ARG A 90 13.97 20.06 5.62
CA ARG A 90 14.02 18.65 5.20
C ARG A 90 14.92 17.89 6.15
N PHE A 91 14.39 16.81 6.70
CA PHE A 91 15.22 15.85 7.41
C PHE A 91 16.10 15.05 6.42
N PRO A 92 17.22 14.45 6.87
CA PRO A 92 18.11 13.68 6.01
C PRO A 92 17.42 12.50 5.31
N MET A 93 17.83 12.19 4.07
CA MET A 93 17.17 11.17 3.24
C MET A 93 17.24 9.77 3.87
N TYR A 94 18.32 9.40 4.56
CA TYR A 94 18.42 8.09 5.20
C TYR A 94 17.37 7.86 6.29
N LEU A 95 16.83 8.92 6.91
CA LEU A 95 15.76 8.77 7.92
C LEU A 95 14.41 8.37 7.29
N THR A 96 14.24 8.48 5.96
CA THR A 96 13.04 7.93 5.31
C THR A 96 13.03 6.40 5.33
N ALA A 97 14.17 5.76 5.57
CA ALA A 97 14.31 4.31 5.70
C ALA A 97 14.16 3.81 7.15
N LEU A 98 13.81 4.68 8.10
CA LEU A 98 13.54 4.27 9.49
C LEU A 98 12.53 3.12 9.63
N PRO A 99 11.45 3.03 8.82
CA PRO A 99 10.50 1.92 8.93
C PRO A 99 11.14 0.53 8.76
N PHE A 100 12.27 0.41 8.06
CA PHE A 100 12.98 -0.87 7.88
C PHE A 100 13.55 -1.45 9.17
N VAL A 101 13.72 -0.64 10.21
CA VAL A 101 14.11 -1.11 11.55
C VAL A 101 13.10 -2.15 12.07
N SER A 102 11.84 -2.07 11.64
CA SER A 102 10.79 -3.04 12.00
C SER A 102 11.13 -4.48 11.62
N PHE A 103 11.95 -4.70 10.58
CA PHE A 103 12.37 -6.05 10.18
C PHE A 103 13.28 -6.73 11.19
N LEU A 104 14.02 -5.96 11.99
CA LEU A 104 14.85 -6.52 13.06
C LEU A 104 13.99 -7.06 14.22
N PHE A 105 12.85 -6.41 14.47
CA PHE A 105 11.97 -6.76 15.58
C PHE A 105 10.87 -7.75 15.22
N PHE A 106 10.55 -7.91 13.93
CA PHE A 106 9.45 -8.76 13.49
C PHE A 106 9.64 -10.25 13.82
N PRO A 107 10.82 -10.87 13.66
CA PRO A 107 11.03 -12.27 14.07
C PRO A 107 10.80 -12.51 15.56
N LEU A 108 11.06 -11.52 16.42
CA LEU A 108 10.85 -11.64 17.87
C LEU A 108 9.37 -11.64 18.27
N ILE A 109 8.47 -11.22 17.38
CA ILE A 109 7.03 -11.05 17.66
C ILE A 109 6.22 -12.15 16.93
N ILE A 110 6.86 -12.96 16.10
CA ILE A 110 6.19 -13.87 15.17
C ILE A 110 5.32 -14.93 15.86
N ASP A 111 5.71 -15.34 17.08
CA ASP A 111 5.01 -16.34 17.87
C ASP A 111 3.73 -15.83 18.53
N PHE A 112 3.57 -14.50 18.64
CA PHE A 112 2.42 -13.87 19.29
C PHE A 112 1.43 -13.33 18.25
N THR A 113 0.48 -14.17 17.85
CA THR A 113 -0.55 -13.85 16.83
C THR A 113 -1.31 -12.56 17.13
N VAL A 114 -1.71 -12.33 18.39
CA VAL A 114 -2.44 -11.14 18.82
C VAL A 114 -1.61 -9.86 18.68
N ILE A 115 -0.34 -9.91 19.12
CA ILE A 115 0.56 -8.75 19.04
C ILE A 115 0.82 -8.41 17.57
N LYS A 116 0.99 -9.43 16.72
CA LYS A 116 1.18 -9.26 15.28
C LYS A 116 0.00 -8.58 14.60
N ASP A 117 -1.23 -9.02 14.89
CA ASP A 117 -2.43 -8.43 14.28
C ASP A 117 -2.64 -7.00 14.75
N LEU A 118 -2.38 -6.70 16.03
CA LEU A 118 -2.42 -5.34 16.56
C LEU A 118 -1.38 -4.43 15.86
N ILE A 119 -0.16 -4.91 15.70
CA ILE A 119 0.91 -4.18 15.02
C ILE A 119 0.53 -3.92 13.56
N ASN A 120 0.02 -4.92 12.85
CA ASN A 120 -0.46 -4.75 11.47
C ASN A 120 -1.60 -3.73 11.38
N ALA A 121 -2.54 -3.76 12.33
CA ALA A 121 -3.63 -2.79 12.40
C ALA A 121 -3.09 -1.36 12.56
N ILE A 122 -2.11 -1.17 13.47
CA ILE A 122 -1.47 0.12 13.73
C ILE A 122 -0.70 0.62 12.52
N TYR A 123 0.12 -0.23 11.88
CA TYR A 123 0.90 0.17 10.71
C TYR A 123 0.02 0.49 9.51
N GLN A 124 -0.97 -0.34 9.19
CA GLN A 124 -1.88 -0.11 8.06
C GLN A 124 -2.78 1.10 8.34
N GLY A 125 -3.34 1.21 9.54
CA GLY A 125 -4.19 2.33 9.95
C GLY A 125 -3.43 3.65 9.97
N GLY A 126 -2.23 3.66 10.57
CA GLY A 126 -1.34 4.82 10.59
C GLY A 126 -0.92 5.24 9.19
N ALA A 127 -0.55 4.29 8.33
CA ALA A 127 -0.26 4.57 6.92
C ALA A 127 -1.46 5.20 6.21
N LEU A 128 -2.67 4.67 6.42
CA LEU A 128 -3.89 5.22 5.84
C LEU A 128 -4.18 6.64 6.33
N THR A 129 -4.05 6.90 7.64
CA THR A 129 -4.23 8.24 8.21
C THR A 129 -3.24 9.24 7.63
N VAL A 130 -1.96 8.86 7.52
CA VAL A 130 -0.92 9.71 6.93
C VAL A 130 -1.21 9.96 5.46
N THR A 131 -1.61 8.94 4.69
CA THR A 131 -2.03 9.09 3.29
C THR A 131 -3.17 10.08 3.17
N VAL A 132 -4.23 9.94 3.97
CA VAL A 132 -5.36 10.88 3.96
C VAL A 132 -4.87 12.31 4.22
N LEU A 133 -4.04 12.52 5.24
CA LEU A 133 -3.54 13.83 5.63
C LEU A 133 -2.68 14.46 4.52
N VAL A 134 -1.67 13.74 4.06
CA VAL A 134 -0.71 14.19 3.04
C VAL A 134 -1.41 14.51 1.73
N PHE A 135 -2.28 13.62 1.25
CA PHE A 135 -3.00 13.85 0.01
C PHE A 135 -4.06 14.96 0.15
N THR A 136 -4.69 15.12 1.32
CA THR A 136 -5.61 16.24 1.56
C THR A 136 -4.86 17.56 1.49
N ILE A 137 -3.70 17.69 2.14
CA ILE A 137 -2.90 18.91 2.14
C ILE A 137 -2.36 19.21 0.74
N ASN A 138 -1.72 18.24 0.09
CA ASN A 138 -1.09 18.45 -1.22
C ASN A 138 -2.09 18.69 -2.35
N GLN A 139 -3.31 18.14 -2.23
CA GLN A 139 -4.29 18.17 -3.32
C GLN A 139 -5.49 19.10 -3.04
N ALA A 140 -5.52 19.80 -1.91
CA ALA A 140 -6.60 20.71 -1.52
C ALA A 140 -6.94 21.76 -2.61
N ARG A 141 -5.95 22.22 -3.37
CA ARG A 141 -6.11 23.30 -4.37
C ARG A 141 -6.30 22.83 -5.83
N LYS A 142 -6.27 21.53 -6.16
CA LYS A 142 -6.32 21.08 -7.56
C LYS A 142 -7.75 20.82 -8.07
N ARG A 143 -8.09 21.36 -9.24
CA ARG A 143 -9.42 21.33 -9.90
C ARG A 143 -9.99 19.93 -10.23
N ARG A 144 -9.18 18.86 -10.19
CA ARG A 144 -9.59 17.46 -10.41
C ARG A 144 -9.36 16.57 -9.17
N ARG A 145 -10.00 16.94 -8.05
CA ARG A 145 -9.95 16.24 -6.76
C ARG A 145 -10.81 14.97 -6.68
N ARG A 146 -11.88 14.88 -7.48
CA ARG A 146 -12.91 13.82 -7.38
C ARG A 146 -12.35 12.39 -7.41
N TYR A 147 -11.45 12.07 -8.34
CA TYR A 147 -10.86 10.73 -8.43
C TYR A 147 -9.99 10.34 -7.23
N TYR A 148 -9.30 11.32 -6.61
CA TYR A 148 -8.54 11.06 -5.38
C TYR A 148 -9.46 10.76 -4.20
N ILE A 149 -10.57 11.49 -4.09
CA ILE A 149 -11.56 11.25 -3.02
C ILE A 149 -12.15 9.84 -3.18
N ILE A 150 -12.54 9.46 -4.40
CA ILE A 150 -13.13 8.14 -4.69
C ILE A 150 -12.15 7.02 -4.35
N GLY A 151 -10.89 7.13 -4.80
CA GLY A 151 -9.87 6.13 -4.51
C GLY A 151 -9.59 6.00 -3.01
N LEU A 152 -9.41 7.13 -2.32
CA LEU A 152 -9.15 7.17 -0.88
C LEU A 152 -10.34 6.68 -0.05
N SER A 153 -11.58 7.02 -0.45
CA SER A 153 -12.78 6.50 0.22
C SER A 153 -12.93 4.99 0.00
N CYS A 154 -12.64 4.46 -1.18
CA CYS A 154 -12.66 3.02 -1.42
C CYS A 154 -11.65 2.29 -0.53
N ILE A 155 -10.41 2.78 -0.45
CA ILE A 155 -9.37 2.19 0.41
C ILE A 155 -9.78 2.29 1.89
N GLY A 156 -10.34 3.43 2.32
CA GLY A 156 -10.82 3.62 3.68
C GLY A 156 -11.95 2.67 4.06
N ILE A 157 -12.94 2.51 3.18
CA ILE A 157 -14.07 1.57 3.38
C ILE A 157 -13.55 0.12 3.38
N ALA A 158 -12.60 -0.22 2.50
CA ALA A 158 -12.00 -1.55 2.47
C ALA A 158 -11.29 -1.87 3.80
N TYR A 159 -10.49 -0.94 4.32
CA TYR A 159 -9.78 -1.09 5.59
C TYR A 159 -10.75 -1.22 6.78
N LEU A 160 -11.71 -0.30 6.90
CA LEU A 160 -12.69 -0.33 7.99
C LEU A 160 -13.58 -1.57 7.91
N GLY A 161 -14.03 -1.94 6.71
CA GLY A 161 -14.82 -3.14 6.47
C GLY A 161 -14.07 -4.40 6.91
N TYR A 162 -12.79 -4.52 6.53
CA TYR A 162 -11.96 -5.65 6.91
C TYR A 162 -11.86 -5.79 8.43
N TRP A 163 -11.48 -4.73 9.14
CA TRP A 163 -11.24 -4.79 10.59
C TRP A 163 -12.51 -4.86 11.44
N LEU A 164 -13.58 -4.15 11.07
CA LEU A 164 -14.78 -4.02 11.91
C LEU A 164 -15.81 -5.13 11.66
N VAL A 165 -15.95 -5.58 10.41
CA VAL A 165 -17.03 -6.48 10.00
C VAL A 165 -16.45 -7.83 9.56
N PHE A 166 -15.73 -7.85 8.45
CA PHE A 166 -15.44 -9.11 7.74
C PHE A 166 -14.49 -10.03 8.49
N ASN A 167 -13.49 -9.49 9.19
CA ASN A 167 -12.57 -10.31 9.98
C ASN A 167 -13.22 -10.96 11.23
N ARG A 168 -14.37 -10.45 11.69
CA ARG A 168 -15.03 -10.93 12.93
C ARG A 168 -16.33 -11.70 12.68
N THR A 169 -17.18 -11.20 11.80
CA THR A 169 -18.56 -11.70 11.66
C THR A 169 -18.78 -12.51 10.39
N ALA A 170 -18.00 -12.31 9.33
CA ALA A 170 -18.22 -12.95 8.04
C ALA A 170 -16.91 -13.12 7.24
N PRO A 171 -16.05 -14.08 7.62
CA PRO A 171 -14.77 -14.30 6.95
C PRO A 171 -14.94 -14.69 5.47
N GLU A 172 -16.07 -15.31 5.12
CA GLU A 172 -16.41 -15.66 3.73
C GLU A 172 -16.64 -14.45 2.82
N LEU A 173 -16.78 -13.23 3.37
CA LEU A 173 -17.03 -12.01 2.61
C LEU A 173 -15.79 -11.08 2.53
N ILE A 174 -14.62 -11.53 3.02
CA ILE A 174 -13.37 -10.76 2.98
C ILE A 174 -13.02 -10.32 1.55
N TRP A 175 -13.36 -11.13 0.55
CA TRP A 175 -13.13 -10.83 -0.87
C TRP A 175 -13.72 -9.48 -1.34
N ILE A 176 -14.82 -9.03 -0.74
CA ILE A 176 -15.42 -7.73 -1.06
C ILE A 176 -14.43 -6.60 -0.73
N THR A 177 -13.71 -6.72 0.39
CA THR A 177 -12.72 -5.72 0.80
C THR A 177 -11.50 -5.72 -0.10
N GLU A 178 -11.09 -6.89 -0.61
CA GLU A 178 -9.94 -7.03 -1.50
C GLU A 178 -10.21 -6.45 -2.89
N ILE A 179 -11.42 -6.67 -3.42
CA ILE A 179 -11.85 -6.04 -4.68
C ILE A 179 -11.93 -4.52 -4.50
N LEU A 180 -12.53 -4.05 -3.40
CA LEU A 180 -12.66 -2.62 -3.14
C LEU A 180 -11.30 -1.94 -2.96
N LEU A 181 -10.35 -2.63 -2.30
CA LEU A 181 -8.97 -2.20 -2.17
C LEU A 181 -8.28 -2.10 -3.54
N SER A 182 -8.42 -3.13 -4.37
CA SER A 182 -7.84 -3.20 -5.72
C SER A 182 -8.32 -2.06 -6.61
N VAL A 183 -9.64 -1.81 -6.62
CA VAL A 183 -10.26 -0.69 -7.34
C VAL A 183 -9.73 0.65 -6.80
N GLY A 184 -9.71 0.81 -5.48
CA GLY A 184 -9.22 2.04 -4.84
C GLY A 184 -7.78 2.38 -5.21
N ILE A 185 -6.89 1.38 -5.22
CA ILE A 185 -5.47 1.56 -5.53
C ILE A 185 -5.25 1.88 -7.02
N LEU A 186 -5.99 1.25 -7.93
CA LEU A 186 -5.92 1.57 -9.36
C LEU A 186 -6.33 3.02 -9.63
N PHE A 187 -7.44 3.49 -9.05
CA PHE A 187 -7.86 4.89 -9.18
C PHE A 187 -6.85 5.87 -8.58
N MET A 188 -6.31 5.55 -7.40
CA MET A 188 -5.27 6.36 -6.75
C MET A 188 -4.01 6.45 -7.61
N THR A 189 -3.51 5.33 -8.11
CA THR A 189 -2.27 5.25 -8.91
C THR A 189 -2.42 5.97 -10.24
N TYR A 190 -3.52 5.72 -10.97
CA TYR A 190 -3.81 6.39 -12.23
C TYR A 190 -3.82 7.92 -12.06
N ARG A 191 -4.46 8.39 -10.98
CA ARG A 191 -4.54 9.82 -10.70
C ARG A 191 -3.19 10.38 -10.25
N PHE A 192 -2.42 9.63 -9.45
CA PHE A 192 -1.09 10.00 -8.99
C PHE A 192 -0.16 10.31 -10.16
N ILE A 193 -0.03 9.36 -11.10
CA ILE A 193 0.77 9.52 -12.32
C ILE A 193 0.33 10.76 -13.10
N LYS A 194 -0.97 10.87 -13.40
CA LYS A 194 -1.54 11.99 -14.16
C LYS A 194 -1.42 13.34 -13.45
N SER A 195 -1.35 13.37 -12.12
CA SER A 195 -1.29 14.62 -11.35
C SER A 195 0.07 15.27 -11.36
N GLU A 196 1.12 14.48 -11.51
CA GLU A 196 2.49 14.97 -11.53
C GLU A 196 2.99 15.23 -12.95
N ASP A 197 2.44 14.56 -13.96
CA ASP A 197 2.72 14.90 -15.37
C ASP A 197 2.22 16.31 -15.73
N PHE A 198 1.13 16.76 -15.11
CA PHE A 198 0.59 18.13 -15.27
C PHE A 198 1.37 19.21 -14.51
N ASN A 199 2.21 18.86 -13.53
CA ASN A 199 3.00 19.84 -12.77
C ASN A 199 4.35 20.15 -13.45
N ASN A 200 4.72 19.39 -14.50
CA ASN A 200 5.99 19.50 -15.22
C ASN A 200 5.80 20.00 -16.68
N GLN A 201 4.60 20.48 -17.02
CA GLN A 201 4.29 21.26 -18.22
C GLN A 201 4.01 22.70 -17.80
#